data_AF-A0A967WVZ6-F1
#
_entry.id   AF-A0A967WVZ6-F1
#
_cell.length_a   1.000
_cell.length_b   1.000
_cell.length_c   1.000
_cell.angle_alpha   90.00
_cell.angle_beta   90.00
_cell.angle_gamma   90.00
#
_symmetry.space_group_name_H-M   'P 1'
#
loop_
_entity.id
_entity.type
_entity.pdbx_description
1 polymer ?
#
loop_
_entity_poly.entity_id
_entity_poly.type
_entity_poly.pdbx_seq_one_letter_code
_entity_poly.pdbx_strand_id
1 'polypeptide(L)' 'MLHFPYEQDAQLEKPEDWFDPAVCDIALSHTVLDLALLLEDVFMLHSHGGVSTAHTEADIAFLGAACRRAARRIKPYL' A
#
# COMPACT_ATOMS: atom_id res chain seq x y z
N MET A 1 -6.24 -3.57 -1.09
CA MET A 1 -5.46 -2.51 -1.75
C MET A 1 -5.35 -1.35 -0.79
N LEU A 2 -4.15 -0.81 -0.58
CA LEU A 2 -3.97 0.42 0.20
C LEU A 2 -4.28 1.60 -0.71
N HIS A 3 -5.15 2.50 -0.24
CA HIS A 3 -5.54 3.70 -0.98
C HIS A 3 -5.10 4.94 -0.20
N PHE A 4 -4.80 6.00 -0.93
CA PHE A 4 -4.32 7.27 -0.38
C PHE A 4 -5.23 8.39 -0.87
N PRO A 5 -6.38 8.62 -0.23
CA PRO A 5 -7.25 9.74 -0.55
C PRO A 5 -6.52 11.06 -0.29
N TYR A 6 -6.71 12.06 -1.14
CA TYR A 6 -6.11 13.39 -0.92
C TYR A 6 -6.72 14.10 0.28
N GLU A 7 -8.02 13.92 0.50
CA GLU A 7 -8.79 14.49 1.60
C GLU A 7 -9.05 13.43 2.67
N GLN A 8 -8.84 13.78 3.94
CA GLN A 8 -8.99 12.85 5.06
C GLN A 8 -10.42 12.31 5.21
N ASP A 9 -11.42 13.14 4.89
CA ASP A 9 -12.84 12.82 5.03
C ASP A 9 -13.52 12.50 3.69
N ALA A 10 -12.73 12.10 2.68
CA ALA A 10 -13.25 11.68 1.37
C ALA A 10 -14.31 10.58 1.53
N GLN A 11 -15.51 10.83 1.01
CA GLN A 11 -16.62 9.87 1.03
C GLN A 11 -16.43 8.89 -0.13
N LEU A 12 -15.76 7.76 0.15
CA LEU A 12 -15.52 6.67 -0.82
C LEU A 12 -16.63 5.62 -0.68
N GLU A 13 -17.81 5.91 -1.20
CA GLU A 13 -19.02 5.10 -0.99
C GLU A 13 -19.11 3.93 -1.97
N LYS A 14 -18.48 4.06 -3.14
CA LYS A 14 -18.54 3.06 -4.21
C LYS A 14 -17.14 2.60 -4.59
N PRO A 15 -17.01 1.37 -5.15
CA PRO A 15 -15.71 0.86 -5.62
C PRO A 15 -15.00 1.80 -6.59
N GLU A 16 -15.74 2.50 -7.46
CA GLU A 16 -15.20 3.45 -8.44
C GLU A 16 -14.43 4.60 -7.80
N ASP A 17 -14.86 5.08 -6.64
CA ASP A 17 -14.24 6.22 -5.94
C ASP A 17 -12.80 5.91 -5.49
N TRP A 18 -12.51 4.64 -5.18
CA TRP A 18 -11.18 4.17 -4.74
C TRP A 18 -10.15 4.13 -5.87
N PHE A 19 -10.61 4.17 -7.12
CA PHE A 19 -9.79 4.16 -8.32
C PHE A 19 -9.84 5.49 -9.09
N ASP A 20 -10.59 6.47 -8.61
CA ASP A 20 -10.66 7.80 -9.21
C ASP A 20 -9.37 8.58 -8.92
N PRO A 21 -8.55 8.90 -9.95
CA PRO A 21 -7.34 9.69 -9.78
C PRO A 21 -7.59 11.12 -9.29
N ALA A 22 -8.82 11.63 -9.37
CA ALA A 22 -9.21 12.93 -8.83
C ALA A 22 -9.41 12.89 -7.30
N VAL A 23 -9.61 11.71 -6.72
CA VAL A 23 -9.91 11.54 -5.28
C VAL A 23 -8.76 10.85 -4.54
N CYS A 24 -8.07 9.91 -5.20
CA CYS A 24 -6.99 9.13 -4.62
C CYS A 24 -5.68 9.30 -5.40
N ASP A 25 -4.56 9.23 -4.68
CA ASP A 25 -3.23 9.12 -5.29
C ASP A 25 -2.97 7.69 -5.77
N ILE A 26 -3.40 7.44 -7.01
CA ILE A 26 -3.23 6.15 -7.69
C ILE A 26 -1.75 5.86 -7.99
N ALA A 27 -0.93 6.88 -8.19
CA ALA A 27 0.50 6.69 -8.44
C ALA A 27 1.21 6.21 -7.17
N LEU A 28 0.85 6.79 -6.02
CA LEU A 28 1.36 6.38 -4.72
C LEU A 28 0.95 4.93 -4.39
N SER A 29 -0.31 4.56 -4.64
CA SER A 29 -0.79 3.20 -4.36
C SER A 29 -0.23 2.14 -5.32
N HIS A 30 -0.24 2.37 -6.64
CA HIS A 30 0.05 1.31 -7.63
C HIS A 30 1.49 1.30 -8.13
N THR A 31 2.24 2.39 -7.94
CA THR A 31 3.62 2.49 -8.46
C THR A 31 4.61 2.64 -7.33
N VAL A 32 4.45 3.68 -6.51
CA VAL A 32 5.45 4.01 -5.48
C VAL A 32 5.48 2.95 -4.39
N LEU A 33 4.31 2.54 -3.87
CA LEU A 33 4.24 1.56 -2.79
C LEU A 33 4.72 0.17 -3.23
N ASP A 34 4.31 -0.30 -4.41
CA ASP A 34 4.75 -1.59 -4.96
C ASP A 34 6.28 -1.64 -5.11
N LEU A 35 6.88 -0.60 -5.68
CA LEU A 35 8.34 -0.50 -5.81
C LEU A 35 9.04 -0.38 -4.45
N ALA A 36 8.48 0.39 -3.52
CA ALA A 36 9.07 0.56 -2.19
C ALA A 36 9.06 -0.74 -1.39
N LEU A 37 7.99 -1.53 -1.47
CA LEU A 37 7.90 -2.83 -0.80
C LEU A 37 8.82 -3.88 -1.45
N LEU A 38 9.00 -3.83 -2.78
CA LEU A 38 9.95 -4.70 -3.47
C LEU A 38 11.39 -4.50 -2.97
N LEU A 39 11.77 -3.26 -2.65
CA LEU A 39 13.06 -2.95 -2.01
C LEU A 39 13.19 -3.46 -0.57
N GLU A 40 12.08 -3.86 0.05
CA GLU A 40 12.02 -4.42 1.40
C GLU A 40 11.78 -5.94 1.38
N ASP A 41 12.06 -6.58 0.24
CA ASP A 41 11.86 -8.02 -0.03
C ASP A 41 10.39 -8.48 0.10
N VAL A 42 9.45 -7.59 -0.17
CA VAL A 42 8.01 -7.87 -0.19
C VAL A 42 7.46 -7.67 -1.60
N PHE A 43 7.03 -8.76 -2.23
CA PHE A 43 6.27 -8.70 -3.47
C PHE A 43 4.76 -8.68 -3.19
N MET A 44 4.07 -7.65 -3.66
CA MET A 44 2.62 -7.56 -3.62
C MET A 44 2.08 -7.41 -5.04
N LEU A 45 1.06 -8.20 -5.38
CA LEU A 45 0.40 -8.10 -6.68
C LEU A 45 -0.57 -6.92 -6.65
N HIS A 46 -0.24 -5.81 -7.32
CA HIS A 46 -1.06 -4.58 -7.36
C HIS A 46 -1.43 -4.04 -5.97
N SER A 47 -0.48 -3.99 -5.04
CA SER A 47 -0.73 -3.58 -3.65
C SER A 47 -1.91 -4.29 -2.96
N HIS A 48 -2.27 -5.50 -3.40
CA HIS A 48 -3.20 -6.38 -2.70
C HIS A 48 -2.45 -7.30 -1.74
N GLY A 49 -2.94 -7.37 -0.51
CA GLY A 49 -2.48 -8.34 0.47
C GLY A 49 -3.24 -9.64 0.33
N GLY A 50 -2.53 -10.76 0.46
CA GLY A 50 -3.10 -12.09 0.58
C GLY A 50 -2.23 -12.91 1.51
N VAL A 51 -2.85 -13.77 2.30
CA VAL A 51 -2.14 -14.68 3.21
C VAL A 51 -2.49 -16.10 2.82
N SER A 52 -1.51 -16.98 2.85
CA SER A 52 -1.69 -18.42 2.63
C SER A 52 -1.41 -19.19 3.91
N THR A 53 -1.83 -20.47 3.97
CA THR A 53 -1.54 -21.36 5.10
C THR A 53 -0.06 -21.66 5.30
N ALA A 54 0.81 -21.28 4.35
CA ALA A 54 2.25 -21.38 4.50
C ALA A 54 2.86 -20.22 5.30
N HIS A 55 2.15 -19.09 5.44
CA HIS A 55 2.66 -17.94 6.18
C HIS A 55 2.55 -18.17 7.69
N THR A 56 3.53 -17.67 8.39
CA THR A 56 3.66 -17.70 9.84
C THR A 56 3.45 -16.30 10.44
N GLU A 57 3.31 -16.21 11.76
CA GLU A 57 3.27 -14.92 12.46
C GLU A 57 4.55 -14.10 12.22
N ALA A 58 5.69 -14.75 12.04
CA ALA A 58 6.96 -14.10 11.73
C ALA A 58 6.91 -13.40 10.36
N ASP A 59 6.25 -14.00 9.36
CA ASP A 59 6.07 -13.41 8.04
C ASP A 59 5.18 -12.17 8.11
N ILE A 60 4.12 -12.21 8.92
CA ILE A 60 3.23 -11.06 9.16
C ILE A 60 3.98 -9.94 9.88
N ALA A 61 4.79 -10.27 10.89
CA ALA A 61 5.62 -9.30 11.60
C ALA A 61 6.68 -8.67 10.68
N PHE A 62 7.29 -9.48 9.81
CA PHE A 62 8.23 -9.03 8.79
C PHE A 62 7.56 -8.03 7.83
N LEU A 63 6.38 -8.35 7.30
CA LEU A 63 5.60 -7.44 6.45
C LEU A 63 5.33 -6.11 7.16
N GLY A 64 4.89 -6.14 8.43
CA GLY A 64 4.67 -4.93 9.21
C GLY A 64 5.92 -4.06 9.38
N ALA A 65 7.10 -4.69 9.53
CA ALA A 65 8.38 -3.97 9.59
C ALA A 65 8.77 -3.39 8.22
N ALA A 66 8.58 -4.14 7.14
CA ALA A 66 8.80 -3.69 5.76
C ALA A 66 7.94 -2.47 5.43
N CYS A 67 6.63 -2.50 5.73
CA CYS A 67 5.73 -1.36 5.54
C CYS A 67 6.23 -0.10 6.27
N ARG A 68 6.74 -0.22 7.50
CA ARG A 68 7.32 0.93 8.24
C ARG A 68 8.61 1.46 7.62
N ARG A 69 9.43 0.60 7.00
CA ARG A 69 10.66 1.03 6.30
C ARG A 69 10.30 1.71 4.97
N ALA A 70 9.40 1.11 4.19
CA ALA A 70 8.85 1.71 2.98
C ALA A 70 8.21 3.08 3.25
N ALA A 71 7.36 3.21 4.27
CA ALA A 71 6.76 4.48 4.65
C ALA A 71 7.81 5.55 5.00
N ARG A 72 8.87 5.18 5.75
CA ARG A 72 9.97 6.10 6.06
C ARG A 72 10.77 6.52 4.82
N ARG A 73 10.91 5.63 3.84
CA ARG A 73 11.56 5.92 2.55
C ARG A 73 10.73 6.87 1.69
N ILE A 74 9.40 6.71 1.69
CA ILE A 74 8.49 7.50 0.85
C ILE A 74 8.20 8.88 1.47
N LYS A 75 8.07 8.97 2.80
CA LYS A 75 7.66 10.19 3.52
C LYS A 75 8.36 11.50 3.11
N PRO A 76 9.66 11.54 2.79
CA PRO A 76 10.32 12.79 2.34
C PRO A 76 9.83 13.34 1.00
N TYR A 77 9.04 12.57 0.24
CA TYR A 77 8.53 12.90 -1.09
C TYR A 77 7.01 13.13 -1.12
N LEU A 78 6.35 13.07 0.04
CA LEU A 78 4.93 13.39 0.25
C LEU A 78 4.80 14.77 0.90
#